data_AF-A0A7C7U1T9-F1
#
_entry.id   AF-A0A7C7U1T9-F1
#
_cell.length_a   1.000
_cell.length_b   1.000
_cell.length_c   1.000
_cell.angle_alpha   90.00
_cell.angle_beta   90.00
_cell.angle_gamma   90.00
#
_symmetry.space_group_name_H-M   'P 1'
#
loop_
_entity.id
_entity.type
_entity.pdbx_description
1 polymer ?
#
loop_
_entity_poly.entity_id
_entity_poly.type
_entity_poly.pdbx_seq_one_letter_code
_entity_poly.pdbx_strand_id
1 'polypeptide(L)'
;MTPNMCIHECMYFAPAPDAEKRPPAAPIHWLGVGDDWTLAPEMGMLAKVFNQDILNMPKVQAGLKAMKQPFVIFADDGETKIRHFHALLEEWIEKP
;
A
#
# COMPACT_ATOMS: atom_id res chain seq x y z
N MET A 1 7.40 -5.59 14.36
CA MET A 1 6.16 -5.55 13.55
C MET A 1 5.42 -6.85 13.76
N THR A 2 4.10 -6.81 13.98
CA THR A 2 3.28 -8.02 13.98
C THR A 2 2.78 -8.30 12.56
N PRO A 3 2.26 -9.49 12.23
CA PRO A 3 1.62 -9.75 10.93
C PRO A 3 0.41 -8.86 10.62
N ASN A 4 -0.02 -7.99 11.57
CA ASN A 4 -1.21 -7.16 11.45
C ASN A 4 -0.91 -5.68 11.22
N MET A 5 0.36 -5.29 11.14
CA MET A 5 0.74 -3.89 10.94
C MET A 5 1.90 -3.82 9.96
N CYS A 6 1.84 -2.85 9.06
CA CYS A 6 2.93 -2.48 8.18
C CYS A 6 3.11 -0.95 8.18
N ILE A 7 4.23 -0.48 7.63
CA ILE A 7 4.40 0.93 7.27
C ILE A 7 3.88 1.08 5.84
N HIS A 8 3.00 2.04 5.62
CA HIS A 8 2.59 2.47 4.29
C HIS A 8 3.43 3.68 3.90
N GLU A 9 4.61 3.43 3.31
CA GLU A 9 5.51 4.49 2.86
C GLU A 9 5.08 4.98 1.47
N CYS A 10 5.02 6.30 1.30
CA CYS A 10 4.70 6.92 0.03
C CYS A 10 5.79 7.92 -0.34
N MET A 11 6.32 7.79 -1.56
CA MET A 11 7.29 8.72 -2.13
C MET A 11 6.69 9.36 -3.37
N TYR A 12 6.48 10.67 -3.33
CA TYR A 12 5.94 11.42 -4.45
C TYR A 12 7.07 12.04 -5.28
N PHE A 13 7.29 11.49 -6.48
CA PHE A 13 8.32 11.96 -7.41
C PHE A 13 7.70 12.85 -8.48
N ALA A 14 7.72 14.16 -8.26
CA ALA A 14 7.38 15.13 -9.29
C ALA A 14 8.56 15.31 -10.27
N PRO A 15 8.30 15.52 -11.57
CA PRO A 15 9.36 15.86 -12.52
C PRO A 15 10.06 17.15 -12.08
N ALA A 16 11.39 17.13 -12.08
CA ALA A 16 12.18 18.33 -11.80
C ALA A 16 12.05 19.29 -13.00
N PRO A 17 11.75 20.59 -12.79
CA PRO A 17 11.71 21.58 -13.87
C PRO A 17 13.07 21.76 -14.55
N ASP A 18 14.14 21.55 -13.80
CA ASP A 18 15.53 21.64 -14.23
C ASP A 18 16.30 20.46 -13.62
N ALA A 19 16.85 19.59 -14.48
CA ALA A 19 17.56 18.39 -14.06
C ALA A 19 18.82 18.71 -13.24
N GLU A 20 19.45 19.86 -13.50
CA GLU A 20 20.65 20.32 -12.82
C GLU A 20 20.33 20.99 -11.46
N LYS A 21 19.06 21.31 -11.20
CA LYS A 21 18.59 21.95 -9.95
C LYS A 21 17.53 21.13 -9.24
N ARG A 22 17.76 19.82 -9.14
CA ARG A 22 16.88 18.95 -8.36
C ARG A 22 16.92 19.36 -6.87
N PRO A 23 15.76 19.57 -6.21
CA PRO A 23 15.76 19.83 -4.78
C PRO A 23 16.30 18.62 -4.00
N PRO A 24 16.81 18.82 -2.77
CA PRO A 24 17.14 17.71 -1.89
C PRO A 24 15.89 16.86 -1.57
N ALA A 25 16.11 15.64 -1.08
CA ALA A 25 15.01 14.79 -0.62
C ALA A 25 14.18 15.51 0.45
N ALA A 26 12.85 15.43 0.33
CA ALA A 26 11.97 15.97 1.35
C ALA A 26 12.17 15.23 2.68
N PRO A 27 12.04 15.91 3.84
CA PRO A 27 12.02 15.23 5.13
C PRO A 27 10.83 14.28 5.21
N ILE A 28 10.97 13.21 5.98
CA ILE A 28 9.88 12.25 6.19
C ILE A 28 8.79 12.90 7.05
N HIS A 29 7.57 12.91 6.54
CA HIS A 29 6.37 13.23 7.30
C HIS A 29 5.73 11.93 7.79
N TRP A 30 5.74 11.71 9.09
CA TRP A 30 5.12 10.54 9.71
C TRP A 30 3.66 10.80 10.05
N LEU A 31 2.78 9.89 9.63
CA LEU A 31 1.39 9.81 10.07
C LEU A 31 1.24 8.64 11.05
N GLY A 32 0.42 8.83 12.08
CA GLY A 32 0.01 7.79 13.01
C GLY A 32 -1.00 6.80 12.40
N VAL A 33 -1.24 5.68 13.12
CA VAL A 33 -2.06 4.55 12.65
C VAL A 33 -3.52 4.91 12.33
N GLY A 34 -4.04 5.99 12.91
CA GLY A 34 -5.40 6.48 12.67
C GLY A 34 -5.46 7.90 12.12
N ASP A 35 -4.30 8.46 11.75
CA ASP A 35 -4.24 9.81 11.21
C ASP A 35 -4.78 9.84 9.78
N ASP A 36 -5.46 10.93 9.46
CA ASP A 36 -6.02 11.15 8.13
C ASP A 36 -4.89 11.50 7.14
N TRP A 37 -4.86 10.86 5.97
CA TRP A 37 -3.83 11.14 4.95
C TRP A 37 -3.83 12.58 4.45
N THR A 38 -4.91 13.32 4.61
CA THR A 38 -4.97 14.75 4.27
C THR A 38 -4.13 15.62 5.21
N LEU A 39 -3.66 15.08 6.34
CA LEU A 39 -2.66 15.73 7.18
C LEU A 39 -1.27 15.76 6.53
N ALA A 40 -1.03 14.99 5.46
CA ALA A 40 0.13 15.10 4.58
C ALA A 40 -0.23 15.92 3.32
N PRO A 41 -0.28 17.27 3.40
CA PRO A 41 -0.72 18.13 2.29
C PRO A 41 0.13 17.99 1.03
N GLU A 42 1.39 17.56 1.16
CA GLU A 42 2.31 17.28 0.06
C GLU A 42 1.79 16.21 -0.92
N MET A 43 0.87 15.35 -0.47
CA MET A 43 0.25 14.32 -1.31
C MET A 43 -0.91 14.86 -2.16
N GLY A 44 -1.37 16.08 -1.92
CA GLY A 44 -2.44 16.72 -2.67
C GLY A 44 -3.70 15.85 -2.77
N MET A 45 -4.20 15.64 -4.00
CA MET A 45 -5.41 14.83 -4.24
C MET A 45 -5.22 13.33 -3.98
N LEU A 46 -3.98 12.81 -3.99
CA LEU A 46 -3.71 11.39 -3.72
C LEU A 46 -4.05 11.00 -2.29
N ALA A 47 -3.93 11.94 -1.34
CA ALA A 47 -4.30 11.73 0.07
C ALA A 47 -5.74 11.19 0.21
N LYS A 48 -6.67 11.69 -0.61
CA LYS A 48 -8.07 11.23 -0.58
C LYS A 48 -8.24 9.80 -1.09
N VAL A 49 -7.42 9.38 -2.04
CA VAL A 49 -7.42 8.01 -2.56
C VAL A 49 -6.86 7.06 -1.51
N PHE A 50 -5.73 7.42 -0.89
CA PHE A 50 -5.14 6.60 0.17
C PHE A 50 -6.06 6.46 1.39
N ASN A 51 -6.79 7.51 1.76
CA ASN A 51 -7.84 7.40 2.78
C ASN A 51 -8.89 6.33 2.44
N GLN A 52 -9.29 6.20 1.19
CA GLN A 52 -10.25 5.15 0.79
C GLN A 52 -9.64 3.76 0.96
N ASP A 53 -8.37 3.59 0.57
CA ASP A 53 -7.66 2.30 0.70
C ASP A 53 -7.45 1.91 2.16
N ILE A 54 -6.97 2.82 3.02
CA ILE A 54 -6.71 2.52 4.43
C ILE A 54 -7.97 2.23 5.23
N LEU A 55 -9.13 2.76 4.82
CA LEU A 55 -10.42 2.42 5.45
C LEU A 55 -10.89 1.00 5.10
N ASN A 56 -10.45 0.46 3.97
CA ASN A 56 -10.82 -0.87 3.50
C ASN A 56 -9.87 -1.96 4.02
N MET A 57 -8.57 -1.68 4.08
CA MET A 57 -7.55 -2.67 4.43
C MET A 57 -7.80 -3.40 5.77
N PRO A 58 -8.14 -2.72 6.89
CA PRO A 58 -8.45 -3.40 8.16
C PRO A 58 -9.69 -4.30 8.06
N LYS A 59 -10.67 -3.92 7.25
CA LYS A 59 -11.91 -4.69 7.05
C LYS A 59 -11.63 -5.95 6.25
N VAL A 60 -10.80 -5.86 5.19
CA VAL A 60 -10.32 -7.02 4.44
C VAL A 60 -9.55 -7.96 5.36
N GLN A 61 -8.61 -7.45 6.16
CA GLN A 61 -7.83 -8.27 7.10
C GLN A 61 -8.71 -8.96 8.15
N ALA A 62 -9.72 -8.27 8.68
CA ALA A 62 -10.69 -8.87 9.59
C ALA A 62 -11.50 -9.98 8.91
N GLY A 63 -11.94 -9.74 7.67
CA GLY A 63 -12.67 -10.73 6.86
C GLY A 63 -11.85 -11.98 6.56
N LEU A 64 -10.58 -11.84 6.17
CA LEU A 64 -9.68 -12.96 5.91
C LEU A 64 -9.48 -13.84 7.15
N LYS A 65 -9.37 -13.24 8.34
CA LYS A 65 -9.26 -13.99 9.59
C LYS A 65 -10.55 -14.71 10.00
N ALA A 66 -11.70 -14.14 9.64
CA ALA A 66 -13.00 -14.72 9.94
C ALA A 66 -13.43 -15.77 8.90
N MET A 67 -12.75 -15.84 7.76
CA MET A 67 -13.05 -16.76 6.67
C MET A 67 -12.85 -18.22 7.10
N LYS A 68 -13.81 -19.08 6.77
CA LYS A 68 -13.74 -20.52 7.06
C LYS A 68 -12.96 -21.31 6.01
N GLN A 69 -12.93 -20.80 4.78
CA GLN A 69 -12.22 -21.41 3.67
C GLN A 69 -10.73 -21.04 3.76
N PRO A 70 -9.81 -21.95 3.43
CA PRO A 70 -8.38 -21.71 3.55
C PRO A 70 -7.78 -20.98 2.33
N PHE A 71 -8.60 -20.53 1.38
CA PHE A 71 -8.16 -19.91 0.13
C PHE A 71 -9.03 -18.71 -0.24
N VAL A 72 -8.49 -17.83 -1.08
CA VAL A 72 -9.19 -16.70 -1.69
C VAL A 72 -9.48 -17.01 -3.15
N ILE A 73 -10.67 -16.63 -3.63
CA ILE A 73 -11.05 -16.75 -5.04
C ILE A 73 -10.81 -15.40 -5.71
N PHE A 74 -10.07 -15.41 -6.81
CA PHE A 74 -9.86 -14.23 -7.65
C PHE A 74 -10.81 -14.25 -8.87
N ALA A 75 -11.24 -13.08 -9.32
CA ALA A 75 -12.08 -12.87 -10.50
C ALA A 75 -11.29 -13.09 -11.81
N ASP A 76 -11.91 -13.70 -12.81
CA ASP A 76 -11.23 -14.03 -14.09
C ASP A 76 -10.58 -12.82 -14.76
N ASP A 77 -11.24 -11.66 -14.77
CA ASP A 77 -10.72 -10.41 -15.32
C ASP A 77 -10.38 -9.38 -14.23
N GLY A 78 -9.39 -8.53 -14.48
CA GLY A 78 -8.97 -7.44 -13.59
C GLY A 78 -8.00 -7.82 -12.46
N GLU A 79 -7.84 -9.11 -12.13
CA GLU A 79 -7.04 -9.53 -10.97
C GLU A 79 -5.75 -10.31 -11.31
N THR A 80 -5.36 -10.34 -12.58
CA THR A 80 -4.17 -11.07 -13.04
C THR A 80 -2.88 -10.61 -12.36
N LYS A 81 -2.75 -9.32 -12.01
CA LYS A 81 -1.57 -8.78 -11.31
C LYS A 81 -1.43 -9.32 -9.89
N ILE A 82 -2.53 -9.39 -9.14
CA ILE A 82 -2.53 -9.89 -7.76
C ILE A 82 -2.28 -11.40 -7.75
N ARG A 83 -2.89 -12.14 -8.69
CA ARG A 83 -2.55 -13.56 -8.90
C ARG A 83 -1.07 -13.77 -9.17
N HIS A 84 -0.49 -13.01 -10.08
CA HIS A 84 0.94 -13.11 -10.40
C HIS A 84 1.82 -12.77 -9.19
N PHE A 85 1.45 -11.74 -8.41
CA PHE A 85 2.15 -11.41 -7.17
C PHE A 85 2.15 -12.58 -6.17
N HIS A 86 1.01 -13.23 -5.94
CA HIS A 86 0.93 -14.37 -5.03
C HIS A 86 1.72 -15.59 -5.53
N ALA A 87 1.70 -15.86 -6.83
CA ALA A 87 2.51 -16.93 -7.42
C ALA A 87 4.01 -16.70 -7.19
N LEU A 88 4.50 -15.47 -7.47
CA LEU A 88 5.89 -15.12 -7.20
C LEU A 88 6.22 -15.18 -5.70
N LEU A 89 5.32 -14.69 -4.85
CA LEU A 89 5.52 -14.72 -3.40
C LEU A 89 5.71 -16.15 -2.89
N GLU A 90 4.89 -17.10 -3.37
CA GLU A 90 4.99 -18.52 -3.03
C GLU A 90 6.35 -19.10 -3.47
N GLU A 91 6.76 -18.85 -4.72
CA GLU A 91 8.09 -19.26 -5.22
C GLU A 91 9.24 -18.73 -4.35
N TRP A 92 9.14 -17.50 -3.84
CA TRP A 92 10.17 -16.92 -2.99
C TRP A 92 10.14 -17.45 -1.56
N ILE A 93 8.97 -17.76 -1.01
CA ILE A 93 8.82 -18.34 0.33
C ILE A 93 9.33 -19.79 0.36
N GLU A 94 9.15 -20.54 -0.73
CA GLU A 94 9.60 -21.93 -0.85
C GLU A 94 11.10 -22.09 -1.12
N LYS A 95 11.80 -21.00 -1.48
CA LYS A 95 13.26 -21.04 -1.65
C LYS A 95 13.95 -21.33 -0.31
N PRO A 96 14.92 -22.26 -0.28
CA PRO A 96 15.61 -22.68 0.93
C PRO A 96 16.56 -21.61 1.50
#